data_AF-A0A3S3N9U6-F1
#
_entry.id   AF-A0A3S3N9U6-F1
#
_cell.length_a   1.000
_cell.length_b   1.000
_cell.length_c   1.000
_cell.angle_alpha   90.00
_cell.angle_beta   90.00
_cell.angle_gamma   90.00
#
_symmetry.space_group_name_H-M   'P 1'
#
loop_
_entity.id
_entity.type
_entity.pdbx_description
1 polymer ?
#
loop_
_entity_poly.entity_id
_entity_poly.type
_entity_poly.pdbx_seq_one_letter_code
_entity_poly.pdbx_strand_id
1 'polypeptide(L)' 'IDDTLDKLSGAKYFTSIDLASGYFQVEIAEEDKEKTAFVTPDGHYEFN' A
#
# COMPACT_ATOMS: atom_id res chain seq x y z
N ILE A 1 -2.90 8.21 17.63
CA ILE A 1 -3.37 6.83 17.90
C ILE A 1 -4.57 6.88 18.81
N ASP A 2 -4.49 7.62 19.92
CA ASP A 2 -5.59 7.77 20.89
C ASP A 2 -6.87 8.34 20.25
N ASP A 3 -6.80 9.42 19.47
CA ASP A 3 -7.97 9.99 18.76
C ASP A 3 -8.69 8.99 17.82
N THR A 4 -7.94 8.03 17.28
CA THR A 4 -8.49 7.01 16.37
C THR A 4 -9.15 5.88 17.15
N LEU A 5 -8.57 5.51 18.29
CA LEU A 5 -9.08 4.48 19.19
C LEU A 5 -10.30 4.96 19.99
N ASP A 6 -10.36 6.24 20.36
CA ASP A 6 -11.50 6.83 21.04
C ASP A 6 -12.78 6.75 20.21
N LYS A 7 -12.66 6.83 18.87
CA LYS A 7 -13.78 6.67 17.93
C LYS A 7 -14.28 5.23 17.82
N LEU A 8 -13.47 4.26 18.24
CA LEU A 8 -13.82 2.84 18.28
C LEU A 8 -14.45 2.46 19.63
N SER A 9 -14.37 3.34 20.64
CA SER A 9 -14.94 3.11 21.96
C SER A 9 -16.47 2.92 21.91
N GLY A 10 -16.96 1.85 22.53
CA GLY A 10 -18.39 1.53 22.59
C GLY A 10 -18.96 0.77 21.38
N ALA A 11 -18.17 0.55 20.32
CA ALA A 11 -18.59 -0.29 19.21
C ALA A 11 -18.55 -1.78 19.60
N LYS A 12 -19.61 -2.52 19.23
CA LYS A 12 -19.77 -3.95 19.56
C LYS A 12 -19.12 -4.88 18.53
N TYR A 13 -18.91 -4.38 17.32
CA TYR A 13 -18.38 -5.14 16.20
C TYR A 13 -17.37 -4.29 15.44
N PHE A 14 -16.26 -4.91 15.06
CA PHE A 14 -15.21 -4.30 14.27
C PHE A 14 -14.96 -5.18 13.05
N THR A 15 -14.69 -4.56 11.92
CA THR A 15 -14.21 -5.23 10.71
C THR A 15 -12.88 -4.61 10.32
N SER A 16 -11.95 -5.45 9.89
CA SER A 16 -10.68 -5.02 9.33
C SER A 16 -10.68 -5.40 7.86
N ILE A 17 -10.30 -4.45 7.01
CA ILE A 17 -10.08 -4.70 5.59
C ILE A 17 -8.57 -4.70 5.40
N ASP A 18 -8.04 -5.75 4.77
CA ASP A 18 -6.65 -5.76 4.35
C ASP A 18 -6.51 -5.04 3.01
N LEU A 19 -5.69 -4.00 2.99
CA LEU A 19 -5.41 -3.19 1.79
C LEU A 19 -3.99 -3.44 1.27
N ALA A 20 -3.34 -4.55 1.62
CA ALA A 20 -2.00 -4.86 1.11
C ALA A 20 -1.93 -4.84 -0.42
N SER A 21 -2.96 -5.33 -1.12
CA SER A 21 -3.03 -5.27 -2.58
C SER A 21 -3.29 -3.86 -3.14
N GLY A 22 -3.68 -2.90 -2.30
CA GLY A 22 -3.95 -1.52 -2.68
C GLY A 22 -2.70 -0.77 -3.16
N TYR A 23 -1.51 -1.19 -2.74
CA TYR A 23 -0.25 -0.59 -3.20
C TYR A 23 -0.07 -0.70 -4.73
N PHE A 24 -0.61 -1.74 -5.35
CA PHE A 24 -0.51 -1.94 -6.81
C PHE A 24 -1.57 -1.16 -7.61
N GLN A 25 -2.51 -0.49 -6.95
CA GLN A 25 -3.58 0.27 -7.61
C GLN A 25 -3.23 1.76 -7.77
N VAL A 26 -2.19 2.23 -7.09
CA VAL A 26 -1.72 3.61 -7.15
C VAL A 26 -0.52 3.66 -8.08
N GLU A 27 -0.64 4.42 -9.16
CA GLU A 27 0.45 4.62 -10.12
C GLU A 27 1.61 5.39 -9.49
N ILE A 28 2.83 5.04 -9.89
CA ILE A 28 4.03 5.75 -9.50
C ILE A 28 4.21 6.97 -10.40
N ALA A 29 4.65 8.09 -9.82
CA ALA A 29 5.00 9.27 -10.59
C ALA A 29 6.06 8.92 -11.65
N GLU A 30 5.87 9.39 -12.89
CA GLU A 30 6.77 9.04 -14.01
C GLU A 30 8.25 9.30 -13.72
N GLU A 31 8.57 10.35 -12.94
CA GLU A 31 9.94 10.71 -12.55
C GLU A 31 10.57 9.79 -11.50
N ASP A 32 9.78 8.94 -10.85
CA ASP A 32 10.21 8.06 -9.76
C ASP A 32 10.21 6.56 -10.14
N LYS A 33 9.66 6.18 -11.31
CA LYS A 33 9.56 4.78 -11.75
C LYS A 33 10.90 4.06 -11.76
N GLU A 34 11.93 4.73 -12.29
CA GLU A 34 13.30 4.20 -12.37
C GLU A 34 13.90 3.83 -11.00
N LYS A 35 13.44 4.46 -9.90
CA LYS A 35 13.90 4.17 -8.53
C LYS A 35 13.35 2.86 -7.99
N THR A 36 12.30 2.33 -8.62
CA THR A 36 11.63 1.08 -8.21
C THR A 36 12.11 -0.14 -8.96
N ALA A 37 13.16 0.02 -9.77
CA ALA A 37 13.63 -1.04 -10.64
C ALA A 37 14.25 -2.21 -9.87
N PHE A 38 14.01 -3.43 -10.35
CA PHE A 38 14.54 -4.67 -9.81
C PHE A 38 14.96 -5.62 -10.93
N VAL A 39 15.96 -6.46 -10.64
CA VAL A 39 16.53 -7.41 -11.60
C VAL A 39 16.07 -8.82 -11.25
N THR A 40 15.61 -9.56 -12.26
CA THR A 40 15.46 -11.02 -12.22
C THR A 40 16.53 -11.65 -13.13
N PRO A 41 16.77 -12.97 -13.04
CA PRO A 41 17.65 -13.66 -13.99
C PRO A 41 17.23 -13.45 -15.47
N ASP A 42 15.95 -13.17 -15.70
CA ASP A 42 15.35 -13.07 -17.04
C ASP A 42 15.21 -11.62 -17.53
N GLY A 43 15.50 -10.62 -16.68
CA GLY A 43 15.40 -9.22 -17.13
C GLY A 43 15.41 -8.17 -16.02
N HIS A 44 15.12 -6.94 -16.44
CA HIS A 44 15.02 -5.77 -15.59
C HIS A 44 13.60 -5.22 -15.68
N TYR A 45 13.00 -4.90 -14.53
CA TYR A 45 11.61 -4.47 -14.41
C TYR A 45 11.51 -3.30 -13.45
N GLU A 46 10.47 -2.49 -13.60
CA GLU A 46 10.11 -1.41 -12.68
C GLU A 46 8.60 -1.40 -12.49
N PHE A 47 8.13 -0.72 -11.44
CA PHE A 47 6.70 -0.56 -11.20
C PHE A 47 6.14 0.60 -12.03
N ASN A 48 4.89 0.44 -12.50
CA ASN A 48 4.16 1.43 -13.28
C ASN A 48 3.50 2.51 -12.42
#